data_AF-A0A0C1GCA9-F1
#
_entry.id   AF-A0A0C1GCA9-F1
#
_cell.length_a   1.000
_cell.length_b   1.000
_cell.length_c   1.000
_cell.angle_alpha   90.00
_cell.angle_beta   90.00
_cell.angle_gamma   90.00
#
_symmetry.space_group_name_H-M   'P 1'
#
loop_
_entity.id
_entity.type
_entity.pdbx_description
1 polymer ?
#
loop_
_entity_poly.entity_id
_entity_poly.type
_entity_poly.pdbx_seq_one_letter_code
_entity_poly.pdbx_strand_id
1 'polypeptide(L)'
;MRDFFINWAEKLVAVFVILLGLGFVLTGITMFFLPATVNGGVPGPIAGIMMIIIGIVYTILMGGVMYLFFGIYRNTQRTNQLLEGLLGK
;
A
#
# COMPACT_ATOMS: atom_id res chain seq x y z
N MET A 1 -18.88 -12.78 -14.44
CA MET A 1 -17.43 -12.56 -14.72
C MET A 1 -16.90 -11.28 -14.08
N ARG A 2 -17.60 -10.14 -14.19
CA ARG A 2 -17.20 -8.87 -13.53
C ARG A 2 -16.92 -9.01 -12.03
N ASP A 3 -17.77 -9.73 -11.29
CA ASP A 3 -17.64 -9.84 -9.83
C ASP A 3 -16.43 -10.70 -9.42
N PHE A 4 -16.07 -11.69 -10.25
CA PHE A 4 -14.82 -12.43 -10.10
C PHE A 4 -13.62 -11.50 -10.27
N PHE A 5 -13.58 -10.70 -11.34
CA PHE A 5 -12.47 -9.78 -11.59
C PHE A 5 -12.29 -8.74 -10.48
N ILE A 6 -13.39 -8.17 -9.98
CA ILE A 6 -13.31 -7.15 -8.91
C ILE A 6 -12.80 -7.76 -7.61
N ASN A 7 -13.37 -8.91 -7.18
CA ASN A 7 -12.96 -9.57 -5.93
C ASN A 7 -11.49 -10.05 -5.98
N TRP A 8 -11.05 -10.58 -7.13
CA TRP A 8 -9.66 -10.98 -7.31
C TRP A 8 -8.71 -9.79 -7.42
N ALA A 9 -9.10 -8.72 -8.11
CA ALA A 9 -8.29 -7.50 -8.20
C ALA A 9 -8.09 -6.88 -6.80
N GLU A 10 -9.15 -6.81 -5.99
CA GLU A 10 -9.07 -6.30 -4.61
C GLU A 10 -8.10 -7.13 -3.76
N LYS A 11 -8.24 -8.46 -3.78
CA LYS A 11 -7.33 -9.35 -3.03
C LYS A 11 -5.89 -9.24 -3.53
N LEU A 12 -5.68 -9.16 -4.84
CA LEU A 12 -4.35 -9.05 -5.44
C LEU A 12 -3.70 -7.71 -5.05
N VAL A 13 -4.44 -6.60 -5.13
CA VAL A 13 -3.94 -5.29 -4.68
C VAL A 13 -3.63 -5.32 -3.19
N ALA A 14 -4.49 -5.90 -2.35
CA ALA A 14 -4.24 -6.00 -0.92
C ALA A 14 -2.97 -6.81 -0.61
N VAL A 15 -2.79 -7.96 -1.24
CA VAL A 15 -1.57 -8.78 -1.11
C VAL A 15 -0.34 -7.99 -1.55
N PHE A 16 -0.42 -7.28 -2.68
CA PHE A 16 0.67 -6.48 -3.19
C PHE A 16 1.07 -5.36 -2.23
N VAL A 17 0.09 -4.63 -1.68
CA VAL A 17 0.34 -3.57 -0.68
C VAL A 17 1.00 -4.13 0.58
N ILE A 18 0.55 -5.29 1.06
CA ILE A 18 1.14 -5.96 2.23
C ILE A 18 2.60 -6.37 1.95
N LEU A 19 2.86 -6.99 0.80
CA LEU A 19 4.21 -7.40 0.43
C LEU A 19 5.15 -6.21 0.26
N LEU A 20 4.65 -5.13 -0.36
CA LEU A 20 5.41 -3.91 -0.55
C LEU A 20 5.74 -3.25 0.80
N GLY A 21 4.76 -3.14 1.70
CA GLY A 21 4.98 -2.65 3.07
C GLY A 21 5.99 -3.50 3.85
N LEU A 22 5.87 -4.84 3.79
CA LEU A 22 6.84 -5.75 4.40
C LEU A 22 8.24 -5.57 3.82
N GLY A 23 8.37 -5.35 2.50
CA GLY A 23 9.65 -5.05 1.86
C GLY A 23 10.32 -3.80 2.45
N PHE A 24 9.56 -2.73 2.65
CA PHE A 24 10.07 -1.50 3.27
C PHE A 24 10.42 -1.68 4.75
N VAL A 25 9.65 -2.46 5.50
CA VAL A 25 9.97 -2.76 6.90
C VAL A 25 11.26 -3.57 7.00
N LEU A 26 11.41 -4.62 6.18
CA LEU A 26 12.60 -5.46 6.18
C LEU A 26 13.85 -4.68 5.77
N THR A 27 13.78 -3.89 4.70
CA THR A 27 14.89 -3.04 4.25
C THR A 27 15.22 -1.96 5.28
N GLY A 28 14.22 -1.37 5.91
CA GLY A 28 14.40 -0.45 7.03
C GLY A 28 15.19 -1.09 8.17
N ILE A 29 14.75 -2.27 8.63
CA ILE A 29 15.42 -3.01 9.72
C ILE A 29 16.86 -3.37 9.35
N THR A 30 17.13 -3.85 8.13
CA THR A 30 18.50 -4.20 7.74
C THR A 30 19.41 -2.98 7.72
N MET A 31 18.91 -1.81 7.30
CA MET A 31 19.67 -0.56 7.31
C MET A 31 20.14 -0.10 8.69
N PHE A 32 19.43 -0.46 9.78
CA PHE A 32 19.87 -0.15 11.15
C PHE A 32 21.22 -0.78 11.48
N PHE A 33 21.49 -1.98 10.95
CA PHE A 33 22.67 -2.77 11.26
C PHE A 33 23.80 -2.61 10.25
N LEU A 34 23.58 -1.87 9.16
CA LEU A 34 24.59 -1.65 8.14
C LEU A 34 25.56 -0.52 8.55
N PRO A 35 26.86 -0.65 8.21
CA PRO A 35 27.84 0.41 8.41
C PRO A 35 27.46 1.69 7.65
N ALA A 36 27.82 2.85 8.21
CA ALA A 36 27.56 4.15 7.57
C ALA A 36 28.22 4.28 6.18
N THR A 37 29.31 3.57 5.93
CA THR A 37 29.97 3.52 4.61
C THR A 37 29.08 2.91 3.52
N VAL A 38 28.18 2.00 3.90
CA VAL A 38 27.20 1.38 3.01
C VAL A 38 25.97 2.28 2.83
N ASN A 39 25.59 3.01 3.88
CA ASN A 39 24.45 3.93 3.88
C ASN A 39 24.79 5.35 3.38
N GLY A 40 25.80 5.51 2.51
CA GLY A 40 26.15 6.81 1.91
C GLY A 40 26.64 7.86 2.91
N GLY A 41 27.25 7.43 4.02
CA GLY A 41 27.71 8.30 5.11
C GLY A 41 26.66 8.56 6.20
N VAL A 42 25.42 8.08 6.03
CA VAL A 42 24.35 8.26 7.01
C VAL A 42 24.46 7.18 8.11
N PRO A 43 24.36 7.54 9.41
CA PRO A 43 24.29 6.56 10.48
C PRO A 43 23.13 5.57 10.29
N GLY A 44 23.40 4.28 10.48
CA GLY A 44 22.43 3.19 10.29
C GLY A 44 21.05 3.43 10.91
N PRO A 45 20.95 3.85 12.18
CA PRO A 45 19.66 4.12 12.80
C PRO A 45 18.85 5.21 12.09
N ILE A 46 19.52 6.27 11.61
CA ILE A 46 18.86 7.36 10.88
C ILE A 46 18.41 6.86 9.50
N ALA A 47 19.27 6.13 8.80
CA ALA A 47 18.97 5.56 7.49
C ALA A 47 17.75 4.62 7.54
N GLY A 48 17.69 3.73 8.55
CA GLY A 48 16.58 2.80 8.72
C GLY A 48 15.24 3.49 9.02
N ILE A 49 15.22 4.50 9.90
CA ILE A 49 14.01 5.29 10.18
C ILE A 49 13.54 6.01 8.92
N MET A 50 14.45 6.68 8.20
CA MET A 50 14.12 7.39 6.97
C MET A 50 13.55 6.45 5.91
N MET A 51 14.13 5.26 5.75
CA MET A 51 13.64 4.25 4.81
C MET A 51 12.22 3.78 5.14
N ILE A 52 11.92 3.56 6.43
CA ILE A 52 10.57 3.16 6.85
C ILE A 52 9.57 4.29 6.60
N ILE A 53 9.90 5.54 6.94
CA ILE A 53 9.00 6.68 6.73
C ILE A 53 8.71 6.85 5.24
N ILE A 54 9.74 6.89 4.40
CA ILE A 54 9.59 7.01 2.94
C ILE A 54 8.81 5.81 2.39
N GLY A 55 9.12 4.60 2.87
CA GLY A 55 8.45 3.37 2.47
C GLY A 55 6.96 3.35 2.80
N ILE A 56 6.57 3.82 3.99
CA ILE A 56 5.16 3.92 4.40
C ILE A 56 4.42 4.92 3.51
N VAL A 57 5.00 6.11 3.31
CA VAL A 57 4.40 7.14 2.43
C VAL A 57 4.23 6.59 1.01
N TYR A 58 5.27 5.95 0.47
CA TYR A 58 5.23 5.34 -0.86
C TYR A 58 4.18 4.22 -0.94
N THR A 59 4.09 3.37 0.08
CA THR A 59 3.10 2.28 0.16
C THR A 59 1.68 2.82 0.12
N ILE A 60 1.39 3.88 0.90
CA ILE A 60 0.06 4.50 0.94
C ILE A 60 -0.29 5.12 -0.41
N LEU A 61 0.64 5.89 -1.00
CA LEU A 61 0.40 6.55 -2.27
C LEU A 61 0.19 5.53 -3.40
N MET A 62 1.09 4.56 -3.51
CA MET A 62 1.00 3.52 -4.53
C MET A 62 -0.25 2.67 -4.33
N GLY A 63 -0.53 2.24 -3.10
CA GLY A 63 -1.74 1.50 -2.73
C GLY A 63 -3.02 2.25 -3.12
N GLY A 64 -3.12 3.52 -2.74
CA GLY A 64 -4.27 4.36 -3.09
C GLY A 64 -4.45 4.52 -4.60
N VAL A 65 -3.36 4.75 -5.33
CA VAL A 65 -3.38 4.83 -6.80
C VAL A 65 -3.87 3.53 -7.42
N MET A 66 -3.36 2.37 -6.97
CA MET A 66 -3.83 1.06 -7.45
C MET A 66 -5.33 0.85 -7.18
N TYR A 67 -5.81 1.20 -5.99
CA TYR A 67 -7.24 1.11 -5.65
C TYR A 67 -8.13 1.96 -6.58
N LEU A 68 -7.65 3.14 -7.00
CA LEU A 68 -8.36 4.01 -7.95
C LEU A 68 -8.28 3.48 -9.39
N PHE A 69 -7.11 3.02 -9.83
CA PHE A 69 -6.89 2.51 -11.19
C PHE A 69 -7.64 1.22 -11.49
N PHE A 70 -7.63 0.26 -10.56
CA PHE A 70 -8.41 -0.98 -10.69
C PHE A 70 -9.92 -0.75 -10.56
N GLY A 71 -10.37 0.49 -10.28
CA GLY A 71 -11.77 0.86 -10.25
C GLY A 71 -12.52 0.30 -9.04
N ILE A 72 -11.82 -0.26 -8.05
CA ILE A 72 -12.39 -0.81 -6.82
C ILE A 72 -13.19 0.28 -6.10
N TYR A 73 -12.63 1.49 -6.00
CA TYR A 73 -13.32 2.64 -5.41
C TYR A 73 -14.68 2.95 -6.05
N ARG A 74 -14.75 2.92 -7.39
CA ARG A 74 -15.99 3.18 -8.13
C ARG A 74 -17.03 2.09 -7.90
N ASN A 75 -16.59 0.85 -7.72
CA ASN A 75 -17.48 -0.25 -7.36
C ASN A 75 -18.08 -0.04 -5.97
N THR A 76 -17.26 0.33 -4.99
CA THR A 76 -17.72 0.67 -3.64
C THR A 76 -18.73 1.82 -3.64
N GLN A 77 -18.47 2.90 -4.40
CA GLN A 77 -19.42 4.01 -4.53
C GLN A 77 -20.75 3.58 -5.16
N ARG A 78 -20.72 2.76 -6.22
CA ARG A 78 -21.94 2.27 -6.86
C ARG A 78 -22.76 1.39 -5.93
N THR A 79 -22.10 0.54 -5.14
CA THR A 79 -22.76 -0.27 -4.11
C THR A 79 -23.44 0.61 -3.08
N ASN A 80 -22.78 1.67 -2.60
CA ASN A 80 -23.37 2.60 -1.65
C ASN A 80 -24.61 3.31 -2.21
N GLN A 81 -24.54 3.82 -3.45
CA GLN A 81 -25.68 4.47 -4.11
C GLN A 81 -26.89 3.53 -4.27
N LEU A 82 -26.64 2.26 -4.63
CA LEU A 82 -27.69 1.25 -4.72
C LEU A 82 -28.29 0.93 -3.34
N LEU A 83 -27.46 0.91 -2.30
CA LEU A 83 -27.90 0.67 -0.93
C LEU A 83 -28.76 1.84 -0.41
N GLU A 84 -28.36 3.08 -0.68
CA GLU A 84 -29.14 4.29 -0.38
C GLU A 84 -30.52 4.23 -1.05
N GLY A 85 -30.57 3.90 -2.34
CA GLY A 85 -31.82 3.73 -3.08
C GLY A 85 -32.74 2.62 -2.54
N LEU A 86 -32.17 1.54 -1.97
CA LEU A 86 -32.94 0.47 -1.31
C LEU A 86 -33.44 0.88 0.09
N LEU A 87 -32.66 1.68 0.82
CA LEU A 87 -33.01 2.17 2.16
C LEU A 87 -33.96 3.37 2.13
N GLY A 88 -34.29 3.88 0.93
CA GLY A 88 -35.21 5.01 0.75
C GLY A 88 -34.70 6.30 1.38
N LYS A 89 -33.38 6.45 1.49
CA LYS A 89 -32.70 7.66 1.97
C LYS A 89 -31.99 8.36 0.82
#